data_AF-A0A6A2XI84-F1
#
_entry.id   AF-A0A6A2XI84-F1
#
_cell.length_a   1.000
_cell.length_b   1.000
_cell.length_c   1.000
_cell.angle_alpha   90.00
_cell.angle_beta   90.00
_cell.angle_gamma   90.00
#
_symmetry.space_group_name_H-M   'P 1'
#
loop_
_entity.id
_entity.type
_entity.pdbx_description
1 polymer ?
#
loop_
_entity_poly.entity_id
_entity_poly.type
_entity_poly.pdbx_seq_one_letter_code
_entity_poly.pdbx_strand_id
1 'polypeptide(L)'
;MIEANPGNSLLLGNYARFLKEIRGDYVKAENYCARAILGNPNDGNVLSMYADLIWETHKDKRRAESYFEQAVKAAPDDSFVLASYARFLWDADDEEDEVGENLSERLEQSFHHGAPPMPSPLAAAS
;
A
#
# COMPACT_ATOMS: atom_id res chain seq x y z
N MET A 1 11.38 -8.96 -28.51
CA MET A 1 10.14 -9.70 -28.16
C MET A 1 8.99 -8.75 -27.80
N ILE A 2 9.16 -7.84 -26.83
CA ILE A 2 8.14 -6.81 -26.53
C ILE A 2 7.95 -5.83 -27.69
N GLU A 3 9.02 -5.39 -28.35
CA GLU A 3 8.92 -4.50 -29.53
C GLU A 3 8.18 -5.14 -30.72
N ALA A 4 8.23 -6.47 -30.82
CA ALA A 4 7.57 -7.21 -31.89
C ALA A 4 6.07 -7.45 -31.60
N ASN A 5 5.64 -7.35 -30.33
CA ASN A 5 4.24 -7.50 -29.94
C ASN A 5 3.91 -6.62 -28.71
N PRO A 6 3.82 -5.30 -28.90
CA PRO A 6 3.82 -4.33 -27.80
C PRO A 6 2.55 -4.33 -26.95
N GLY A 7 1.49 -5.03 -27.38
CA GLY A 7 0.21 -5.16 -26.70
C GLY A 7 -0.07 -6.55 -26.12
N ASN A 8 0.87 -7.49 -26.20
CA ASN A 8 0.68 -8.83 -25.63
C ASN A 8 0.75 -8.78 -24.10
N SER A 9 -0.41 -8.88 -23.45
CA SER A 9 -0.55 -8.80 -21.99
C SER A 9 0.33 -9.81 -21.25
N LEU A 10 0.44 -11.04 -21.75
CA LEU A 10 1.27 -12.10 -21.14
C LEU A 10 2.76 -11.72 -21.16
N LEU A 11 3.26 -11.22 -22.29
CA LEU A 11 4.67 -10.80 -22.40
C LEU A 11 4.97 -9.59 -21.52
N LEU A 12 4.05 -8.62 -21.48
CA LEU A 12 4.17 -7.42 -20.66
C LEU A 12 4.15 -7.77 -19.17
N GLY A 13 3.22 -8.64 -18.74
CA GLY A 13 3.13 -9.11 -17.36
C GLY A 13 4.35 -9.91 -16.91
N ASN A 14 4.87 -10.81 -17.75
CA ASN A 14 6.09 -11.54 -17.44
C ASN A 14 7.32 -10.63 -17.35
N TYR A 15 7.41 -9.60 -18.19
CA TYR A 15 8.49 -8.63 -18.09
C TYR A 15 8.37 -7.72 -16.87
N ALA A 16 7.15 -7.31 -16.50
CA ALA A 16 6.90 -6.59 -15.26
C ALA A 16 7.34 -7.40 -14.03
N ARG A 17 7.02 -8.69 -13.99
CA ARG A 17 7.48 -9.60 -12.93
C ARG A 17 9.00 -9.66 -12.85
N PHE A 18 9.68 -9.82 -13.98
CA PHE A 18 11.14 -9.78 -14.03
C PHE A 18 11.72 -8.45 -13.52
N LEU A 19 11.12 -7.33 -13.88
CA LEU A 19 11.54 -6.01 -13.42
C LEU A 19 11.37 -5.87 -11.89
N LYS A 20 10.26 -6.35 -11.34
CA LYS A 20 10.00 -6.35 -9.90
C LYS A 20 10.96 -7.26 -9.14
N GLU A 21 10.99 -8.54 -9.49
CA GLU A 21 11.66 -9.57 -8.68
C GLU A 21 13.18 -9.61 -8.88
N ILE A 22 13.65 -9.33 -10.09
CA ILE A 22 15.08 -9.50 -10.44
C ILE A 22 15.81 -8.16 -10.52
N ARG A 23 15.15 -7.11 -11.02
CA ARG A 23 15.77 -5.79 -11.20
C ARG A 23 15.47 -4.81 -10.07
N GLY A 24 14.41 -5.04 -9.29
CA GLY A 24 13.92 -4.07 -8.31
C GLY A 24 13.45 -2.75 -8.93
N ASP A 25 13.16 -2.73 -10.23
CA ASP A 25 12.72 -1.52 -10.95
C ASP A 25 11.19 -1.42 -10.90
N TYR A 26 10.68 -0.99 -9.75
CA TYR A 26 9.25 -0.97 -9.46
C TYR A 26 8.48 0.04 -10.33
N VAL A 27 9.07 1.21 -10.63
CA VAL A 27 8.46 2.22 -11.50
C VAL A 27 8.23 1.66 -12.90
N LYS A 28 9.23 0.97 -13.45
CA LYS A 28 9.09 0.35 -14.77
C LYS A 28 8.16 -0.85 -14.72
N ALA A 29 8.22 -1.67 -13.68
CA ALA A 29 7.29 -2.78 -13.48
C ALA A 29 5.82 -2.28 -13.46
N GLU A 30 5.54 -1.20 -12.74
CA GLU A 30 4.19 -0.59 -12.67
C GLU A 30 3.71 -0.18 -14.07
N ASN A 31 4.57 0.46 -14.88
CA ASN A 31 4.23 0.83 -16.26
C ASN A 31 3.87 -0.38 -17.14
N TYR A 32 4.65 -1.46 -17.04
CA TYR A 32 4.39 -2.68 -17.82
C TYR A 32 3.15 -3.42 -17.34
N CYS A 33 2.88 -3.45 -16.04
CA CYS A 33 1.61 -3.95 -15.48
C CYS A 33 0.42 -3.17 -16.00
N ALA A 34 0.45 -1.83 -15.96
CA ALA A 34 -0.63 -0.99 -16.47
C ALA A 34 -0.93 -1.28 -17.95
N ARG A 35 0.12 -1.44 -18.77
CA ARG A 35 -0.03 -1.83 -20.18
C ARG A 35 -0.58 -3.24 -20.36
N ALA A 36 -0.17 -4.19 -19.52
CA ALA A 36 -0.68 -5.56 -19.55
C ALA A 36 -2.19 -5.60 -19.21
N ILE A 37 -2.64 -4.81 -18.24
CA ILE A 37 -4.05 -4.65 -17.87
C ILE A 37 -4.87 -4.10 -19.04
N LEU A 38 -4.34 -3.12 -19.79
CA LEU A 38 -5.02 -2.62 -21.00
C LEU A 38 -5.21 -3.71 -22.07
N GLY A 39 -4.28 -4.67 -22.15
CA GLY A 39 -4.37 -5.80 -23.08
C GLY A 39 -5.26 -6.95 -22.59
N ASN A 40 -5.30 -7.19 -21.28
CA ASN A 40 -6.20 -8.15 -20.64
C ASN A 40 -6.63 -7.63 -19.26
N PRO A 41 -7.82 -7.00 -19.15
CA PRO A 41 -8.25 -6.37 -17.90
C PRO A 41 -8.66 -7.36 -16.82
N ASN A 42 -8.87 -8.64 -17.15
CA ASN A 42 -9.28 -9.68 -16.22
C ASN A 42 -8.14 -10.65 -15.86
N ASP A 43 -6.88 -10.23 -16.02
CA ASP A 43 -5.73 -11.03 -15.60
C ASP A 43 -5.49 -10.84 -14.09
N GLY A 44 -5.99 -11.76 -13.27
CA GLY A 44 -5.87 -11.69 -11.82
C GLY A 44 -4.43 -11.58 -11.32
N ASN A 45 -3.48 -12.24 -12.00
CA ASN A 45 -2.06 -12.21 -11.62
C ASN A 45 -1.41 -10.85 -11.92
N VAL A 46 -1.77 -10.22 -13.04
CA VAL A 46 -1.26 -8.87 -13.36
C VAL A 46 -1.92 -7.82 -12.45
N LEU A 47 -3.22 -7.95 -12.17
CA LEU A 47 -3.95 -7.05 -11.27
C LEU A 47 -3.36 -7.09 -9.85
N SER A 48 -3.11 -8.28 -9.29
CA SER A 48 -2.51 -8.41 -7.96
C SER A 48 -1.08 -7.88 -7.91
N MET A 49 -0.26 -8.12 -8.95
CA MET A 49 1.08 -7.56 -9.04
C MET A 49 1.08 -6.03 -9.18
N TYR A 50 0.09 -5.47 -9.89
CA TYR A 50 -0.06 -4.01 -10.00
C TYR A 50 -0.48 -3.38 -8.68
N ALA A 51 -1.43 -4.00 -7.97
CA ALA A 51 -1.84 -3.59 -6.64
C ALA A 51 -0.67 -3.57 -5.65
N ASP A 52 0.13 -4.65 -5.67
CA ASP A 52 1.34 -4.77 -4.87
C ASP A 52 2.35 -3.66 -5.17
N LEU A 53 2.62 -3.39 -6.45
CA LEU A 53 3.52 -2.30 -6.84
C LEU A 53 3.01 -0.93 -6.38
N ILE A 54 1.69 -0.69 -6.41
CA ILE A 54 1.10 0.55 -5.91
C ILE A 54 1.33 0.70 -4.40
N TRP A 55 1.15 -0.38 -3.65
CA TRP A 55 1.40 -0.39 -2.21
C TRP A 55 2.88 -0.13 -1.90
N GLU A 56 3.79 -0.86 -2.55
CA GLU A 56 5.24 -0.76 -2.30
C GLU A 56 5.83 0.61 -2.68
N THR A 57 5.31 1.25 -3.74
CA THR A 57 5.89 2.50 -4.27
C THR A 57 5.20 3.76 -3.78
N HIS A 58 3.88 3.72 -3.58
CA HIS A 58 3.08 4.91 -3.26
C HIS A 58 2.41 4.86 -1.90
N LYS A 59 2.34 3.68 -1.26
CA LYS A 59 1.59 3.45 -0.02
C LYS A 59 0.13 3.92 -0.09
N ASP A 60 -0.44 3.87 -1.29
CA ASP A 60 -1.84 4.24 -1.55
C ASP A 60 -2.73 3.02 -1.29
N LYS A 61 -3.12 2.83 -0.01
CA LYS A 61 -3.95 1.71 0.45
C LYS A 61 -5.22 1.56 -0.38
N ARG A 62 -5.96 2.66 -0.58
CA ARG A 62 -7.24 2.65 -1.30
C ARG A 62 -7.08 2.18 -2.75
N ARG A 63 -6.07 2.69 -3.45
CA ARG A 63 -5.83 2.32 -4.85
C ARG A 63 -5.32 0.88 -4.95
N ALA A 64 -4.42 0.45 -4.07
CA ALA A 64 -3.95 -0.93 -4.03
C ALA A 64 -5.09 -1.92 -3.75
N GLU A 65 -5.89 -1.68 -2.71
CA GLU A 65 -7.05 -2.51 -2.34
C GLU A 65 -8.03 -2.67 -3.51
N SER A 66 -8.35 -1.57 -4.20
CA SER A 66 -9.25 -1.62 -5.37
C SER A 66 -8.76 -2.55 -6.49
N TYR A 67 -7.44 -2.65 -6.71
CA TYR A 67 -6.89 -3.57 -7.69
C TYR A 67 -6.81 -5.01 -7.17
N PHE A 68 -6.56 -5.22 -5.88
CA PHE A 68 -6.65 -6.55 -5.28
C PHE A 68 -8.07 -7.11 -5.33
N GLU A 69 -9.10 -6.31 -5.01
CA GLU A 69 -10.49 -6.73 -5.15
C GLU A 69 -10.83 -7.14 -6.60
N GLN A 70 -10.33 -6.40 -7.59
CA GLN A 70 -10.48 -6.76 -8.99
C GLN A 70 -9.76 -8.07 -9.31
N ALA A 71 -8.55 -8.28 -8.77
CA ALA A 71 -7.78 -9.50 -8.94
C ALA A 71 -8.53 -10.73 -8.39
N VAL A 72 -9.08 -10.63 -7.17
CA VAL A 72 -9.87 -11.70 -6.54
C VAL A 72 -11.16 -11.97 -7.33
N LYS A 73 -11.83 -10.94 -7.84
CA LYS A 73 -13.01 -11.13 -8.71
C LYS A 73 -12.65 -11.84 -10.02
N ALA A 74 -11.48 -11.57 -10.58
CA ALA A 74 -11.01 -12.18 -11.81
C ALA A 74 -10.51 -13.63 -11.64
N ALA A 75 -9.90 -13.93 -10.49
CA ALA A 75 -9.30 -15.23 -10.20
C ALA A 75 -9.52 -15.63 -8.72
N PRO A 76 -10.77 -15.97 -8.33
CA PRO A 76 -11.12 -16.21 -6.93
C PRO A 76 -10.46 -17.46 -6.33
N ASP A 77 -10.05 -18.41 -7.17
CA ASP A 77 -9.43 -19.67 -6.76
C ASP A 77 -7.90 -19.66 -6.94
N ASP A 78 -7.31 -18.54 -7.38
CA ASP A 78 -5.86 -18.41 -7.55
C ASP A 78 -5.18 -18.11 -6.21
N SER A 79 -4.43 -19.09 -5.70
CA SER A 79 -3.76 -18.99 -4.40
C SER A 79 -2.72 -17.88 -4.33
N PHE A 80 -2.06 -17.52 -5.45
CA PHE A 80 -1.11 -16.41 -5.46
C PHE A 80 -1.81 -15.07 -5.35
N VAL A 81 -2.96 -14.92 -6.01
CA VAL A 81 -3.79 -13.72 -5.90
C VAL A 81 -4.29 -13.54 -4.46
N LEU A 82 -4.87 -14.61 -3.88
CA LEU A 82 -5.37 -14.58 -2.50
C LEU A 82 -4.26 -14.31 -1.49
N ALA A 83 -3.10 -14.96 -1.62
CA ALA A 83 -1.97 -14.76 -0.72
C ALA A 83 -1.40 -13.34 -0.81
N SER A 84 -1.32 -12.78 -2.03
CA SER A 84 -0.83 -11.41 -2.23
C SER A 84 -1.78 -10.40 -1.59
N TYR A 85 -3.09 -10.61 -1.72
CA TYR A 85 -4.07 -9.72 -1.09
C TYR A 85 -4.05 -9.83 0.43
N ALA A 86 -3.97 -11.04 0.98
CA ALA A 86 -3.86 -11.26 2.42
C ALA A 86 -2.61 -10.58 3.01
N ARG A 87 -1.46 -10.67 2.32
CA ARG A 87 -0.24 -9.96 2.73
C ARG A 87 -0.44 -8.45 2.75
N PHE A 88 -1.04 -7.88 1.70
CA PHE A 88 -1.34 -6.46 1.66
C PHE A 88 -2.24 -6.01 2.81
N LEU A 89 -3.30 -6.77 3.12
CA LEU A 89 -4.21 -6.45 4.21
C LEU A 89 -3.49 -6.47 5.57
N TRP A 90 -2.59 -7.43 5.78
CA TRP A 90 -1.75 -7.47 6.97
C TRP A 90 -0.84 -6.24 7.06
N ASP A 91 -0.05 -5.98 6.02
CA ASP A 91 0.91 -4.89 5.99
C ASP A 91 0.24 -3.50 6.14
N ALA A 92 -0.98 -3.34 5.61
CA ALA A 92 -1.72 -2.08 5.63
C ALA A 92 -2.54 -1.85 6.91
N ASP A 93 -2.71 -2.87 7.77
CA ASP A 93 -3.29 -2.75 9.10
C ASP A 93 -2.21 -2.27 10.08
N ASP A 94 -1.02 -2.90 10.02
CA ASP A 94 0.15 -2.52 10.83
C ASP A 94 0.52 -1.03 10.66
N GLU A 95 0.43 -0.48 9.44
CA GLU A 95 0.70 0.95 9.18
C GLU A 95 -0.35 1.90 9.77
N GLU A 96 -1.61 1.49 9.91
CA GLU A 96 -2.65 2.33 10.53
C GLU A 96 -2.50 2.37 12.06
N ASP A 97 -2.11 1.25 12.65
CA ASP A 97 -1.86 1.14 14.10
C ASP A 97 -0.66 2.01 14.52
N GLU A 98 0.45 1.99 13.78
CA GLU A 98 1.62 2.86 14.07
C GLU A 98 1.27 4.36 14.04
N VAL A 99 0.43 4.79 13.09
CA VAL A 99 -0.03 6.18 12.99
C VAL A 99 -0.94 6.53 14.17
N GLY A 100 -1.82 5.60 14.57
CA GLY A 100 -2.73 5.76 15.72
C GLY A 100 -1.98 5.94 17.05
N GLU A 101 -0.97 5.11 17.30
CA GLU A 101 -0.12 5.20 18.49
C GLU A 101 0.71 6.48 18.53
N ASN A 102 1.26 6.91 17.39
CA ASN A 102 2.01 8.18 17.35
C ASN A 102 1.11 9.39 17.64
N LEU A 103 -0.14 9.36 17.16
CA LEU A 103 -1.09 10.43 17.39
C LEU A 103 -1.55 10.47 18.86
N SER A 104 -1.75 9.31 19.49
CA SER A 104 -2.12 9.21 20.90
C SER A 104 -0.98 9.71 21.81
N GLU A 105 0.27 9.29 21.58
CA GLU A 105 1.44 9.78 22.33
C GLU A 105 1.63 11.29 22.20
N ARG A 106 1.44 11.84 20.99
CA ARG A 106 1.53 13.30 20.76
C ARG A 106 0.44 14.07 21.47
N LEU A 107 -0.78 13.53 21.53
CA LEU A 107 -1.87 14.13 22.28
C LEU A 107 -1.58 14.07 23.78
N GLU A 108 -1.12 12.92 24.31
CA GLU A 108 -0.76 12.78 25.72
C GLU A 108 0.37 13.73 26.16
N GLN A 109 1.43 13.87 25.37
CA GLN A 109 2.52 14.82 25.65
C GLN A 109 2.04 16.28 25.63
N SER A 110 1.06 16.62 24.78
CA SER A 110 0.49 17.96 24.72
C SER A 110 -0.31 18.34 25.98
N PHE A 111 -0.92 17.36 26.67
CA PHE A 111 -1.62 17.58 27.94
C PHE A 111 -0.66 17.79 29.12
N HIS A 112 0.58 17.32 29.04
CA HIS A 112 1.54 17.40 30.13
C HIS A 112 2.36 18.70 30.19
N HIS A 113 2.26 19.61 29.22
CA HIS A 113 3.06 20.85 29.17
C HIS A 113 2.24 22.16 29.24
N GLY A 114 1.01 22.11 29.76
CA GLY A 114 0.04 23.21 29.65
C GLY A 114 -0.37 23.98 30.91
N ALA A 115 0.38 23.99 32.02
CA ALA A 115 0.01 24.83 33.19
C ALA A 115 1.23 25.47 33.89
N PRO A 116 1.35 26.81 33.93
CA PRO A 116 2.31 27.45 34.82
C PRO A 116 1.79 27.35 36.27
N PRO A 117 2.67 27.18 37.27
CA PRO A 117 2.24 27.02 38.66
C PRO A 117 1.63 28.32 39.17
N MET A 118 0.36 28.24 39.59
CA MET A 118 -0.34 29.34 40.27
C MET A 118 0.33 29.62 41.63
N PRO A 119 0.65 30.88 41.97
CA PRO A 119 1.25 31.19 43.26
C PRO A 119 0.19 31.04 44.38
N SER A 120 0.58 30.37 45.47
CA SER A 120 -0.26 30.16 46.65
C SER A 120 -0.58 31.50 47.34
N PRO A 121 -1.84 31.77 47.75
CA PRO A 121 -2.15 32.98 48.50
C PRO A 121 -1.62 32.83 49.92
N LEU A 122 -0.60 33.61 50.22
CA LEU A 122 0.02 33.75 51.53
C LEU A 122 -0.96 34.42 52.51
N ALA A 123 -0.89 33.95 53.75
CA ALA A 123 -1.62 34.41 54.92
C ALA A 123 -1.58 35.94 55.15
N ALA A 124 -2.73 36.49 55.51
CA ALA A 124 -2.91 37.68 56.35
C ALA A 124 -4.23 37.44 57.10
N ALA A 125 -4.29 37.05 58.38
CA ALA A 125 -3.78 37.72 59.57
C ALA A 125 -4.16 39.21 59.60
N SER A 126 -5.40 39.49 60.02
CA SER A 126 -5.79 40.29 61.20
C SER A 126 -7.20 40.83 61.09
#